data_AF-A0A7S1DPC6-F1
#
_entry.id   AF-A0A7S1DPC6-F1
#
_cell.length_a   1.000
_cell.length_b   1.000
_cell.length_c   1.000
_cell.angle_alpha   90.00
_cell.angle_beta   90.00
_cell.angle_gamma   90.00
#
_symmetry.space_group_name_H-M   'P 1'
#
loop_
_entity.id
_entity.type
_entity.pdbx_description
1 polymer ?
#
loop_
_entity_poly.entity_id
_entity_poly.type
_entity_poly.pdbx_seq_one_letter_code
_entity_poly.pdbx_strand_id
1 'polypeptide(L)'
;MAQQAAAGRHAGPFKKSFKQYEQPWHISKFKPVKEHINALDPDLLAGLSEKDSDVPRYLSKVCAALEEGMDDLFGQRAPEEDRRMMTKLPAKLFEDFVPGGGASVILMASLQYRKREGLDFGVFENVFVKDRKAGRKHAPLFLELEKALLNAGLLVRPKVFIGADVAMQDRNTLKDIVIAHHGQIASSRGHATHEILPDSQAEEAEGEFCRTLETQDKIAKVHWWYYPDSYHDWTPASKISGAAEPPMATPKLWKVHARFVRDLDKFNEWMNEEDYLE
;
A
#
# COMPACT_ATOMS: atom_id res chain seq x y z
N MET A 1 -12.23 14.04 12.18
CA MET A 1 -11.59 15.06 13.05
C MET A 1 -10.22 14.52 13.41
N ALA A 2 -9.14 15.30 13.28
CA ALA A 2 -7.79 14.82 13.58
C ALA A 2 -7.72 14.18 14.99
N GLN A 3 -7.35 12.90 15.07
CA GLN A 3 -7.20 12.20 16.35
C GLN A 3 -5.74 12.33 16.78
N GLN A 4 -5.50 12.90 17.96
CA GLN A 4 -4.16 13.00 18.50
C GLN A 4 -3.78 11.64 19.10
N ALA A 5 -2.65 11.08 18.65
CA ALA A 5 -2.05 9.94 19.34
C ALA A 5 -1.56 10.41 20.72
N ALA A 6 -1.89 9.68 21.79
CA ALA A 6 -1.51 10.09 23.13
C ALA A 6 0.01 10.28 23.24
N ALA A 7 0.42 11.45 23.74
CA ALA A 7 1.81 11.89 23.84
C ALA A 7 2.67 10.88 24.60
N GLY A 8 3.54 10.21 23.86
CA GLY A 8 4.48 9.26 24.43
C GLY A 8 5.45 8.78 23.38
N ARG A 9 6.26 9.68 22.81
CA ARG A 9 7.38 9.44 21.87
C ARG A 9 7.30 8.06 21.19
N HIS A 10 6.20 7.79 20.48
CA HIS A 10 6.31 6.88 19.38
C HIS A 10 7.02 7.73 18.35
N ALA A 11 8.28 7.39 18.07
CA ALA A 11 8.83 7.79 16.79
C ALA A 11 7.87 7.13 15.78
N GLY A 12 7.26 7.92 14.90
CA GLY A 12 6.30 7.46 13.89
C GLY A 12 6.66 6.11 13.24
N PRO A 13 5.75 5.52 12.46
CA PRO A 13 5.83 4.13 12.04
C PRO A 13 7.18 3.78 11.37
N PHE A 14 8.10 3.19 12.12
CA PHE A 14 9.44 2.84 11.61
C PHE A 14 9.71 1.34 11.57
N LYS A 15 8.75 0.52 12.02
CA LYS A 15 8.77 -0.92 11.78
C LYS A 15 7.36 -1.52 11.88
N LYS A 16 6.74 -1.82 10.74
CA LYS A 16 5.54 -2.65 10.69
C LYS A 16 5.83 -3.97 11.40
N SER A 17 4.98 -4.35 12.35
CA SER A 17 5.18 -5.60 13.08
C SER A 17 4.58 -6.81 12.35
N PHE A 18 3.72 -6.57 11.34
CA PHE A 18 2.94 -7.56 10.59
C PHE A 18 2.18 -8.58 11.46
N LYS A 19 2.08 -8.37 12.78
CA LYS A 19 1.49 -9.29 13.76
C LYS A 19 0.02 -9.60 13.48
N GLN A 20 -0.68 -8.69 12.81
CA GLN A 20 -2.06 -8.90 12.37
C GLN A 20 -2.17 -10.12 11.45
N TYR A 21 -1.18 -10.37 10.59
CA TYR A 21 -1.17 -11.49 9.64
C TYR A 21 -1.08 -12.86 10.31
N GLU A 22 -0.73 -12.92 11.59
CA GLU A 22 -0.74 -14.14 12.40
C GLU A 22 -2.06 -14.37 13.14
N GLN A 23 -2.93 -13.36 13.20
CA GLN A 23 -4.16 -13.40 13.98
C GLN A 23 -5.26 -14.21 13.27
N PRO A 24 -6.02 -15.05 14.00
CA PRO A 24 -7.10 -15.86 13.41
C PRO A 24 -8.16 -15.04 12.67
N TRP A 25 -8.55 -13.88 13.22
CA TRP A 25 -9.55 -13.00 12.59
C TRP A 25 -9.06 -12.44 11.25
N HIS A 26 -7.79 -12.08 11.14
CA HIS A 26 -7.20 -11.56 9.92
C HIS A 26 -7.00 -12.67 8.88
N ILE A 27 -6.46 -13.82 9.31
CA ILE A 27 -6.31 -15.02 8.46
C ILE A 27 -7.65 -15.43 7.86
N SER A 28 -8.76 -15.26 8.59
CA SER A 28 -10.09 -15.60 8.08
C SER A 28 -10.53 -14.75 6.88
N LYS A 29 -9.99 -13.53 6.71
CA LYS A 29 -10.24 -12.67 5.54
C LYS A 29 -9.72 -13.29 4.23
N PHE A 30 -8.74 -14.20 4.29
CA PHE A 30 -8.19 -14.89 3.10
C PHE A 30 -9.02 -16.09 2.60
N LYS A 31 -10.10 -16.47 3.29
CA LYS A 31 -10.99 -17.56 2.83
C LYS A 31 -11.60 -17.32 1.43
N PRO A 32 -12.27 -16.18 1.16
CA PRO A 32 -12.77 -15.87 -0.19
C PRO A 32 -11.65 -15.82 -1.23
N VAL A 33 -10.46 -15.33 -0.86
CA VAL A 33 -9.29 -15.30 -1.75
C VAL A 33 -8.83 -16.73 -2.11
N LYS A 34 -8.76 -17.64 -1.13
CA LYS A 34 -8.48 -19.07 -1.36
C LYS A 34 -9.46 -19.66 -2.36
N GLU A 35 -10.75 -19.46 -2.14
CA GLU A 35 -11.82 -20.01 -2.99
C GLU A 35 -11.69 -19.50 -4.43
N HIS A 36 -11.41 -18.21 -4.60
CA HIS A 36 -11.20 -17.61 -5.91
C HIS A 36 -9.98 -18.19 -6.63
N ILE A 37 -8.82 -18.29 -5.96
CA ILE A 37 -7.60 -18.86 -6.54
C ILE A 37 -7.84 -20.32 -6.93
N ASN A 38 -8.44 -21.11 -6.04
CA ASN A 38 -8.71 -22.52 -6.29
C ASN A 38 -9.70 -22.75 -7.44
N ALA A 39 -10.65 -21.84 -7.65
CA ALA A 39 -11.58 -21.89 -8.76
C ALA A 39 -10.92 -21.60 -10.13
N LEU A 40 -9.85 -20.79 -10.15
CA LEU A 40 -9.13 -20.42 -11.37
C LEU A 40 -7.99 -21.38 -11.72
N ASP A 41 -7.17 -21.73 -10.72
CA ASP A 41 -6.03 -22.63 -10.89
C ASP A 41 -5.76 -23.38 -9.57
N PRO A 42 -6.39 -24.56 -9.36
CA PRO A 42 -6.21 -25.35 -8.14
C PRO A 42 -4.78 -25.86 -7.97
N ASP A 43 -4.00 -26.00 -9.06
CA ASP A 43 -2.63 -26.50 -8.99
C ASP A 43 -1.67 -25.52 -8.29
N LEU A 44 -2.04 -24.23 -8.18
CA LEU A 44 -1.22 -23.23 -7.47
C LEU A 44 -1.10 -23.53 -5.97
N LEU A 45 -2.12 -24.18 -5.42
CA LEU A 45 -2.26 -24.52 -4.00
C LEU A 45 -2.01 -26.01 -3.73
N ALA A 46 -1.91 -26.82 -4.78
CA ALA A 46 -1.61 -28.25 -4.67
C ALA A 46 -0.29 -28.47 -3.88
N GLY A 47 -0.35 -29.33 -2.86
CA GLY A 47 0.77 -29.62 -1.97
C GLY A 47 0.78 -28.83 -0.65
N LEU A 48 -0.11 -27.84 -0.49
CA LEU A 48 -0.44 -27.32 0.84
C LEU A 48 -1.42 -28.28 1.54
N SER A 49 -1.31 -28.39 2.87
CA SER A 49 -2.21 -29.19 3.70
C SER A 49 -3.68 -28.84 3.44
N GLU A 50 -4.52 -29.86 3.27
CA GLU A 50 -5.97 -29.72 3.04
C GLU A 50 -6.75 -29.29 4.28
N LYS A 51 -6.09 -29.07 5.43
CA LYS A 51 -6.79 -28.46 6.58
C LYS A 51 -7.24 -27.06 6.21
N ASP A 52 -8.51 -26.76 6.47
CA ASP A 52 -9.15 -25.50 6.07
C ASP A 52 -8.42 -24.22 6.52
N SER A 53 -7.65 -24.28 7.61
CA SER A 53 -6.90 -23.14 8.15
C SER A 53 -5.53 -22.92 7.52
N ASP A 54 -4.96 -23.92 6.85
CA ASP A 54 -3.53 -23.90 6.50
C ASP A 54 -3.28 -23.05 5.25
N VAL A 55 -4.16 -23.14 4.25
CA VAL A 55 -4.05 -22.31 3.05
C VAL A 55 -4.30 -20.83 3.34
N PRO A 56 -5.40 -20.41 4.01
CA PRO A 56 -5.59 -18.98 4.34
C PRO A 56 -4.44 -18.42 5.18
N ARG A 57 -3.87 -19.21 6.09
CA ARG A 57 -2.70 -18.81 6.88
C ARG A 57 -1.46 -18.63 6.00
N TYR A 58 -1.24 -19.54 5.05
CA TYR A 58 -0.15 -19.42 4.09
C TYR A 58 -0.30 -18.16 3.23
N LEU A 59 -1.49 -17.94 2.66
CA LEU A 59 -1.79 -16.74 1.87
C LEU A 59 -1.56 -15.45 2.68
N SER A 60 -2.01 -15.43 3.95
CA SER A 60 -1.76 -14.34 4.90
C SER A 60 -0.28 -14.06 5.07
N LYS A 61 0.56 -15.09 5.29
CA LYS A 61 2.02 -14.92 5.42
C LYS A 61 2.68 -14.42 4.14
N VAL A 62 2.30 -14.96 2.98
CA VAL A 62 2.84 -14.50 1.69
C VAL A 62 2.48 -13.03 1.46
N CYS A 63 1.24 -12.63 1.77
CA CYS A 63 0.82 -11.24 1.68
C CYS A 63 1.69 -10.32 2.57
N ALA A 64 1.92 -10.71 3.82
CA ALA A 64 2.82 -9.99 4.73
C ALA A 64 4.26 -9.88 4.18
N ALA A 65 4.82 -10.98 3.68
CA ALA A 65 6.17 -11.03 3.14
C ALA A 65 6.32 -10.17 1.87
N LEU A 66 5.27 -10.07 1.05
CA LEU A 66 5.26 -9.18 -0.11
C LEU A 66 5.23 -7.72 0.31
N GLU A 67 4.37 -7.33 1.26
CA GLU A 67 4.36 -5.96 1.79
C GLU A 67 5.71 -5.59 2.43
N GLU A 68 6.29 -6.47 3.23
CA GLU A 68 7.62 -6.25 3.83
C GLU A 68 8.69 -6.12 2.74
N GLY A 69 8.66 -7.00 1.73
CA GLY A 69 9.56 -6.93 0.58
C GLY A 69 9.43 -5.64 -0.23
N MET A 70 8.20 -5.12 -0.41
CA MET A 70 7.95 -3.84 -1.07
C MET A 70 8.61 -2.69 -0.29
N ASP A 71 8.45 -2.66 1.03
CA ASP A 71 9.04 -1.62 1.87
C ASP A 71 10.58 -1.70 1.93
N ASP A 72 11.14 -2.91 2.02
CA ASP A 72 12.60 -3.12 2.12
C ASP A 72 13.35 -2.91 0.80
N LEU A 73 12.72 -3.24 -0.33
CA LEU A 73 13.32 -3.10 -1.65
C LEU A 73 13.05 -1.73 -2.27
N PHE A 74 11.87 -1.17 -2.05
CA PHE A 74 11.41 0.03 -2.76
C PHE A 74 10.94 1.16 -1.84
N GLY A 75 10.92 0.99 -0.52
CA GLY A 75 10.45 2.02 0.40
C GLY A 75 11.39 3.21 0.55
N GLN A 76 11.00 4.15 1.40
CA GLN A 76 11.75 5.38 1.71
C GLN A 76 13.23 5.14 2.09
N ARG A 77 13.51 4.01 2.75
CA ARG A 77 14.84 3.67 3.27
C ARG A 77 15.64 2.74 2.36
N ALA A 78 15.07 2.34 1.22
CA ALA A 78 15.77 1.50 0.27
C ALA A 78 16.92 2.27 -0.43
N PRO A 79 18.01 1.59 -0.81
CA PRO A 79 19.00 2.11 -1.76
C PRO A 79 18.33 2.70 -3.01
N GLU A 80 18.85 3.83 -3.48
CA GLU A 80 18.25 4.61 -4.57
C GLU A 80 18.11 3.81 -5.88
N GLU A 81 19.08 2.93 -6.17
CA GLU A 81 19.08 2.06 -7.34
C GLU A 81 17.95 1.03 -7.32
N ASP A 82 17.52 0.61 -6.13
CA ASP A 82 16.44 -0.35 -5.97
C ASP A 82 15.10 0.40 -5.89
N ARG A 83 15.05 1.53 -5.18
CA ARG A 83 13.88 2.41 -5.10
C ARG A 83 13.34 2.83 -6.47
N ARG A 84 14.24 3.10 -7.42
CA ARG A 84 13.91 3.49 -8.81
C ARG A 84 13.37 2.36 -9.68
N MET A 85 13.40 1.11 -9.21
CA MET A 85 12.87 -0.02 -9.98
C MET A 85 11.35 0.04 -10.13
N MET A 86 10.66 0.57 -9.13
CA MET A 86 9.20 0.53 -9.04
C MET A 86 8.68 1.51 -7.98
N THR A 87 7.60 2.22 -8.29
CA THR A 87 6.77 2.89 -7.28
C THR A 87 5.95 1.86 -6.51
N LYS A 88 5.92 1.92 -5.18
CA LYS A 88 5.21 0.94 -4.36
C LYS A 88 3.72 0.88 -4.67
N LEU A 89 3.18 -0.34 -4.57
CA LEU A 89 1.75 -0.60 -4.64
C LEU A 89 1.09 -0.11 -3.34
N PRO A 90 -0.04 0.63 -3.43
CA PRO A 90 -0.80 1.02 -2.26
C PRO A 90 -1.25 -0.18 -1.41
N ALA A 91 -1.06 -0.12 -0.09
CA ALA A 91 -1.38 -1.23 0.82
C ALA A 91 -2.86 -1.66 0.77
N LYS A 92 -3.78 -0.75 0.45
CA LYS A 92 -5.21 -1.07 0.26
C LYS A 92 -5.46 -2.17 -0.79
N LEU A 93 -4.56 -2.38 -1.74
CA LEU A 93 -4.66 -3.46 -2.72
C LEU A 93 -4.38 -4.85 -2.09
N PHE A 94 -3.53 -4.92 -1.06
CA PHE A 94 -3.26 -6.16 -0.32
C PHE A 94 -4.40 -6.52 0.65
N GLU A 95 -5.26 -5.56 0.95
CA GLU A 95 -6.36 -5.70 1.90
C GLU A 95 -7.75 -5.78 1.24
N ASP A 96 -7.78 -5.81 -0.09
CA ASP A 96 -8.98 -6.08 -0.87
C ASP A 96 -9.20 -7.59 -1.01
N PHE A 97 -9.87 -8.16 0.00
CA PHE A 97 -10.12 -9.60 0.14
C PHE A 97 -11.34 -10.10 -0.65
N VAL A 98 -11.99 -9.24 -1.45
CA VAL A 98 -13.10 -9.67 -2.31
C VAL A 98 -12.58 -10.69 -3.34
N PRO A 99 -13.37 -11.72 -3.72
CA PRO A 99 -12.99 -12.60 -4.82
C PRO A 99 -12.71 -11.81 -6.10
N GLY A 100 -11.49 -11.95 -6.64
CA GLY A 100 -11.02 -11.17 -7.81
C GLY A 100 -10.55 -9.74 -7.50
N GLY A 101 -10.57 -9.34 -6.23
CA GLY A 101 -10.00 -8.08 -5.74
C GLY A 101 -8.48 -8.09 -5.68
N GLY A 102 -7.90 -7.00 -5.17
CA GLY A 102 -6.45 -6.77 -5.15
C GLY A 102 -5.65 -7.90 -4.51
N ALA A 103 -6.08 -8.41 -3.35
CA ALA A 103 -5.37 -9.49 -2.65
C ALA A 103 -5.41 -10.79 -3.46
N SER A 104 -6.53 -11.05 -4.16
CA SER A 104 -6.68 -12.21 -5.05
C SER A 104 -5.73 -12.15 -6.24
N VAL A 105 -5.67 -11.00 -6.91
CA VAL A 105 -4.79 -10.80 -8.08
C VAL A 105 -3.31 -10.88 -7.68
N ILE A 106 -2.95 -10.24 -6.57
CA ILE A 106 -1.58 -10.26 -6.04
C ILE A 106 -1.15 -11.69 -5.72
N LEU A 107 -1.92 -12.40 -4.89
CA LEU A 107 -1.55 -13.74 -4.44
C LEU A 107 -1.54 -14.76 -5.58
N MET A 108 -2.47 -14.65 -6.53
CA MET A 108 -2.47 -15.51 -7.71
C MET A 108 -1.19 -15.33 -8.55
N ALA A 109 -0.81 -14.08 -8.85
CA ALA A 109 0.42 -13.79 -9.58
C ALA A 109 1.68 -14.24 -8.80
N SER A 110 1.70 -14.06 -7.47
CA SER A 110 2.78 -14.55 -6.62
C SER A 110 2.91 -16.06 -6.61
N LEU A 111 1.80 -16.80 -6.56
CA LEU A 111 1.82 -18.27 -6.61
C LEU A 111 2.23 -18.80 -7.98
N GLN A 112 1.82 -18.14 -9.06
CA GLN A 112 2.27 -18.44 -10.42
C GLN A 112 3.78 -18.22 -10.57
N TYR A 113 4.29 -17.10 -10.07
CA TYR A 113 5.73 -16.83 -10.00
C TYR A 113 6.46 -17.92 -9.21
N ARG A 114 5.97 -18.24 -8.00
CA ARG A 114 6.54 -19.31 -7.15
C ARG A 114 6.66 -20.63 -7.90
N LYS A 115 5.57 -21.07 -8.55
CA LYS A 115 5.51 -22.34 -9.31
C LYS A 115 6.51 -22.31 -10.48
N ARG A 116 6.58 -21.20 -11.21
CA ARG A 116 7.48 -21.02 -12.36
C ARG A 116 8.95 -21.03 -11.95
N GLU A 117 9.29 -20.39 -10.84
CA GLU A 117 10.66 -20.36 -10.30
C GLU A 117 11.03 -21.64 -9.53
N GLY A 118 10.11 -22.62 -9.43
CA GLY A 118 10.37 -23.89 -8.74
C GLY A 118 10.60 -23.73 -7.24
N LEU A 119 10.01 -22.70 -6.61
CA LEU A 119 10.20 -22.42 -5.19
C LEU A 119 9.22 -23.22 -4.32
N ASP A 120 9.76 -23.95 -3.35
CA ASP A 120 8.94 -24.58 -2.32
C ASP A 120 8.17 -23.54 -1.50
N PHE A 121 6.98 -23.90 -1.03
CA PHE A 121 6.10 -22.99 -0.27
C PHE A 121 6.80 -22.34 0.93
N GLY A 122 7.55 -23.14 1.71
CA GLY A 122 8.28 -22.67 2.88
C GLY A 122 9.46 -21.73 2.57
N VAL A 123 10.08 -21.89 1.40
CA VAL A 123 11.11 -20.96 0.92
C VAL A 123 10.45 -19.65 0.53
N PHE A 124 9.38 -19.71 -0.28
CA PHE A 124 8.72 -18.55 -0.84
C PHE A 124 8.11 -17.62 0.22
N GLU A 125 7.45 -18.16 1.26
CA GLU A 125 6.90 -17.34 2.35
C GLU A 125 7.97 -16.57 3.17
N ASN A 126 9.25 -16.89 2.97
CA ASN A 126 10.38 -16.28 3.69
C ASN A 126 11.37 -15.53 2.78
N VAL A 127 11.12 -15.46 1.47
CA VAL A 127 12.09 -14.93 0.47
C VAL A 127 12.50 -13.49 0.76
N PHE A 128 11.58 -12.65 1.24
CA PHE A 128 11.83 -11.22 1.47
C PHE A 128 12.23 -10.88 2.91
N VAL A 129 11.89 -11.73 3.88
CA VAL A 129 11.98 -11.42 5.32
C VAL A 129 13.39 -11.66 5.89
N LYS A 130 14.14 -12.63 5.34
CA LYS A 130 15.39 -13.11 5.96
C LYS A 130 16.66 -12.41 5.44
N ASP A 131 16.68 -12.10 4.15
CA ASP A 131 17.85 -11.54 3.48
C ASP A 131 17.39 -10.64 2.32
N ARG A 132 17.58 -9.33 2.48
CA ARG A 132 17.27 -8.35 1.45
C ARG A 132 17.98 -8.65 0.12
N LYS A 133 19.22 -9.13 0.15
CA LYS A 133 19.99 -9.45 -1.07
C LYS A 133 19.38 -10.64 -1.80
N ALA A 134 18.88 -11.64 -1.06
CA ALA A 134 18.13 -12.75 -1.64
C ALA A 134 16.77 -12.26 -2.19
N GLY A 135 16.02 -11.48 -1.41
CA GLY A 135 14.75 -10.89 -1.82
C GLY A 135 14.86 -10.04 -3.10
N ARG A 136 15.94 -9.27 -3.25
CA ARG A 136 16.21 -8.46 -4.45
C ARG A 136 16.28 -9.30 -5.74
N LYS A 137 16.69 -10.57 -5.68
CA LYS A 137 16.69 -11.45 -6.86
C LYS A 137 15.28 -11.71 -7.38
N HIS A 138 14.28 -11.57 -6.51
CA HIS A 138 12.87 -11.72 -6.81
C HIS A 138 12.17 -10.36 -7.04
N ALA A 139 12.91 -9.26 -7.18
CA ALA A 139 12.33 -7.96 -7.56
C ALA A 139 11.43 -8.00 -8.82
N PRO A 140 11.71 -8.83 -9.86
CA PRO A 140 10.80 -8.96 -11.00
C PRO A 140 9.37 -9.40 -10.65
N LEU A 141 9.18 -10.11 -9.53
CA LEU A 141 7.83 -10.48 -9.05
C LEU A 141 6.96 -9.23 -8.89
N PHE A 142 7.47 -8.17 -8.28
CA PHE A 142 6.66 -6.98 -7.98
C PHE A 142 6.23 -6.23 -9.25
N LEU A 143 7.05 -6.24 -10.29
CA LEU A 143 6.68 -5.73 -11.61
C LEU A 143 5.56 -6.58 -12.26
N GLU A 144 5.58 -7.90 -12.04
CA GLU A 144 4.48 -8.79 -12.47
C GLU A 144 3.19 -8.51 -11.68
N LEU A 145 3.28 -8.25 -10.38
CA LEU A 145 2.13 -7.86 -9.56
C LEU A 145 1.50 -6.56 -10.06
N GLU A 146 2.32 -5.54 -10.31
CA GLU A 146 1.86 -4.26 -10.85
C GLU A 146 1.13 -4.44 -12.18
N LYS A 147 1.73 -5.21 -13.10
CA LYS A 147 1.14 -5.51 -14.40
C LYS A 147 -0.19 -6.27 -14.25
N ALA A 148 -0.28 -7.24 -13.35
CA ALA A 148 -1.50 -7.99 -13.10
C ALA A 148 -2.62 -7.08 -12.58
N LEU A 149 -2.31 -6.18 -11.65
CA LEU A 149 -3.25 -5.22 -11.08
C LEU A 149 -3.73 -4.19 -12.11
N LEU A 150 -2.84 -3.70 -12.99
CA LEU A 150 -3.20 -2.81 -14.10
C LEU A 150 -4.15 -3.51 -15.08
N ASN A 151 -3.84 -4.76 -15.46
CA ASN A 151 -4.67 -5.54 -16.37
C ASN A 151 -6.05 -5.87 -15.79
N ALA A 152 -6.13 -6.07 -14.47
CA ALA A 152 -7.39 -6.27 -13.76
C ALA A 152 -8.20 -4.97 -13.56
N GLY A 153 -7.63 -3.80 -13.89
CA GLY A 153 -8.26 -2.51 -13.64
C GLY A 153 -8.33 -2.12 -12.16
N LEU A 154 -7.57 -2.78 -11.29
CA LEU A 154 -7.53 -2.55 -9.85
C LEU A 154 -6.50 -1.49 -9.46
N LEU A 155 -5.40 -1.39 -10.22
CA LEU A 155 -4.46 -0.28 -10.12
C LEU A 155 -4.75 0.73 -11.22
N VAL A 156 -4.99 1.98 -10.84
CA VAL A 156 -5.23 3.09 -11.78
C VAL A 156 -4.13 4.13 -11.60
N ARG A 157 -3.48 4.50 -12.71
CA ARG A 157 -2.46 5.55 -12.70
C ARG A 157 -3.11 6.93 -12.58
N PRO A 158 -2.70 7.79 -11.63
CA PRO A 158 -3.22 9.14 -11.52
C PRO A 158 -2.97 9.96 -12.78
N LYS A 159 -4.00 10.68 -13.23
CA LYS A 159 -3.92 11.76 -14.22
C LYS A 159 -3.91 13.09 -13.48
N VAL A 160 -2.79 13.79 -13.51
CA VAL A 160 -2.49 14.95 -12.68
C VAL A 160 -2.48 16.22 -13.52
N PHE A 161 -3.32 17.17 -13.15
CA PHE A 161 -3.27 18.55 -13.64
C PHE A 161 -2.63 19.42 -12.56
N ILE A 162 -1.63 20.23 -12.91
CA ILE A 162 -0.98 21.12 -11.96
C ILE A 162 -1.52 22.53 -12.15
N GLY A 163 -2.11 23.09 -11.09
CA GLY A 163 -2.74 24.40 -11.09
C GLY A 163 -1.78 25.51 -11.53
N ALA A 164 -2.32 26.54 -12.17
CA ALA A 164 -1.54 27.66 -12.69
C ALA A 164 -0.90 28.49 -11.55
N ASP A 165 -1.51 28.47 -10.37
CA ASP A 165 -1.07 29.20 -9.18
C ASP A 165 0.14 28.56 -8.49
N VAL A 166 0.50 27.33 -8.86
CA VAL A 166 1.73 26.69 -8.39
C VAL A 166 2.94 27.37 -9.05
N ALA A 167 3.94 27.74 -8.24
CA ALA A 167 5.14 28.41 -8.71
C ALA A 167 5.80 27.66 -9.89
N MET A 168 6.26 28.38 -10.91
CA MET A 168 6.72 27.76 -12.16
C MET A 168 7.86 26.74 -11.96
N GLN A 169 8.79 27.03 -11.05
CA GLN A 169 9.88 26.12 -10.71
C GLN A 169 9.34 24.80 -10.12
N ASP A 170 8.40 24.90 -9.18
CA ASP A 170 7.76 23.74 -8.56
C ASP A 170 6.96 22.92 -9.58
N ARG A 171 6.27 23.58 -10.53
CA ARG A 171 5.51 22.86 -11.56
C ARG A 171 6.35 21.89 -12.38
N ASN A 172 7.61 22.24 -12.69
CA ASN A 172 8.48 21.34 -13.45
C ASN A 172 8.91 20.15 -12.58
N THR A 173 9.37 20.41 -11.36
CA THR A 173 9.75 19.36 -10.41
C THR A 173 8.61 18.39 -10.11
N LEU A 174 7.39 18.91 -9.88
CA LEU A 174 6.22 18.08 -9.62
C LEU A 174 5.83 17.24 -10.84
N LYS A 175 5.99 17.75 -12.07
CA LYS A 175 5.77 16.95 -13.30
C LYS A 175 6.76 15.81 -13.40
N ASP A 176 8.03 16.08 -13.15
CA ASP A 176 9.09 15.08 -13.24
C ASP A 176 8.86 13.95 -12.23
N ILE A 177 8.47 14.30 -11.00
CA ILE A 177 8.06 13.32 -9.97
C ILE A 177 6.87 12.48 -10.48
N VAL A 178 5.77 13.11 -10.90
CA VAL A 178 4.58 12.37 -11.34
C VAL A 178 4.92 11.38 -12.46
N ILE A 179 5.74 11.78 -13.43
CA ILE A 179 6.18 10.93 -14.54
C ILE A 179 7.09 9.80 -14.05
N ALA A 180 8.04 10.09 -13.15
CA ALA A 180 8.93 9.09 -12.56
C ALA A 180 8.15 8.00 -11.79
N HIS A 181 6.98 8.34 -11.26
CA HIS A 181 6.09 7.43 -10.54
C HIS A 181 4.91 6.92 -11.39
N HIS A 182 5.08 6.92 -12.71
CA HIS A 182 4.13 6.40 -13.70
C HIS A 182 2.74 7.05 -13.72
N GLY A 183 2.60 8.22 -13.09
CA GLY A 183 1.45 9.09 -13.28
C GLY A 183 1.47 9.76 -14.66
N GLN A 184 0.33 10.31 -15.06
CA GLN A 184 0.15 10.99 -16.34
C GLN A 184 -0.10 12.48 -16.12
N ILE A 185 0.56 13.34 -16.87
CA ILE A 185 0.23 14.77 -16.87
C ILE A 185 -0.98 15.02 -17.75
N ALA A 186 -2.06 15.51 -17.15
CA ALA A 186 -3.27 15.87 -17.87
C ALA A 186 -3.08 17.21 -18.60
N SER A 187 -3.51 17.28 -19.87
CA SER A 187 -3.45 18.50 -20.68
C SER A 187 -4.44 19.58 -20.23
N SER A 188 -5.48 19.19 -19.49
CA SER A 188 -6.48 20.10 -18.94
C SER A 188 -7.13 19.50 -17.69
N ARG A 189 -7.69 20.37 -16.85
CA ARG A 189 -8.42 20.01 -15.63
C ARG A 189 -9.53 18.97 -15.86
N GLY A 190 -10.24 19.04 -17.00
CA GLY A 190 -11.37 18.15 -17.30
C GLY A 190 -11.00 16.69 -17.59
N HIS A 191 -9.74 16.41 -17.89
CA HIS A 191 -9.22 15.04 -18.12
C HIS A 191 -8.40 14.52 -16.93
N ALA A 192 -8.34 15.28 -15.83
CA ALA A 192 -7.56 14.94 -14.66
C ALA A 192 -8.39 14.18 -13.64
N THR A 193 -7.71 13.32 -12.90
CA THR A 193 -8.20 12.70 -11.66
C THR A 193 -7.75 13.48 -10.43
N HIS A 194 -6.65 14.24 -10.56
CA HIS A 194 -6.04 15.03 -9.50
C HIS A 194 -5.71 16.43 -10.02
N GLU A 195 -6.04 17.45 -9.24
CA GLU A 195 -5.63 18.84 -9.42
C GLU A 195 -4.67 19.20 -8.28
N ILE A 196 -3.44 19.60 -8.62
CA ILE A 196 -2.43 20.00 -7.65
C ILE A 196 -2.52 21.50 -7.41
N LEU A 197 -2.75 21.88 -6.16
CA LEU A 197 -2.84 23.25 -5.68
C LEU A 197 -1.52 23.68 -5.00
N PRO A 198 -1.24 24.98 -4.87
CA PRO A 198 -0.13 25.47 -4.04
C PRO A 198 -0.28 24.96 -2.61
N ASP A 199 0.83 24.72 -1.90
CA ASP A 199 0.75 24.34 -0.49
C ASP A 199 0.11 25.45 0.34
N SER A 200 -0.62 25.06 1.38
CA SER A 200 -1.12 26.01 2.36
C SER A 200 0.02 26.45 3.29
N GLN A 201 0.00 27.69 3.78
CA GLN A 201 0.99 28.17 4.77
C GLN A 201 0.86 27.47 6.14
N ALA A 202 -0.08 26.54 6.32
CA ALA A 202 -0.46 25.95 7.61
C ALA A 202 0.23 24.60 7.91
N GLU A 203 1.16 24.13 7.08
CA GLU A 203 1.52 22.70 7.00
C GLU A 203 2.67 22.18 7.89
N GLU A 204 2.91 22.82 9.03
CA GLU A 204 3.72 22.21 10.10
C GLU A 204 2.90 22.14 11.39
N ALA A 205 1.82 21.35 11.38
CA ALA A 205 1.17 20.96 12.62
C ALA A 205 2.18 20.16 13.46
N GLU A 206 2.65 20.74 14.56
CA GLU A 206 3.51 20.06 15.53
C GLU A 206 2.73 18.89 16.16
N GLY A 207 3.04 17.64 15.76
CA GLY A 207 2.47 16.44 16.36
C GLY A 207 2.28 15.27 15.38
N GLU A 208 2.10 14.07 15.93
CA GLU A 208 1.72 12.88 15.16
C GLU A 208 0.19 12.71 15.21
N PHE A 209 -0.46 12.92 14.07
CA PHE A 209 -1.89 12.78 13.91
C PHE A 209 -2.22 11.48 13.17
N CYS A 210 -3.33 10.87 13.55
CA CYS A 210 -3.85 9.69 12.86
C CYS A 210 -5.37 9.75 12.76
N ARG A 211 -5.94 8.84 11.96
CA ARG A 211 -7.36 8.48 12.02
C ARG A 211 -7.52 6.98 12.19
N THR A 212 -8.49 6.59 12.99
CA THR A 212 -8.89 5.18 13.13
C THR A 212 -9.64 4.73 11.88
N LEU A 213 -9.20 3.65 11.25
CA LEU A 213 -9.84 3.05 10.07
C LEU A 213 -10.82 1.93 10.45
N GLU A 214 -10.39 1.05 11.35
CA GLU A 214 -11.23 -0.03 11.88
C GLU A 214 -10.79 -0.40 13.29
N THR A 215 -11.66 -1.08 14.04
CA THR A 215 -11.36 -1.57 15.39
C THR A 215 -11.64 -3.06 15.45
N GLN A 216 -10.72 -3.81 16.05
CA GLN A 216 -10.84 -5.24 16.32
C GLN A 216 -10.51 -5.47 17.80
N ASP A 217 -11.52 -5.84 18.60
CA ASP A 217 -11.38 -6.05 20.05
C ASP A 217 -10.70 -4.87 20.78
N LYS A 218 -9.44 -5.04 21.21
CA LYS A 218 -8.65 -4.03 21.96
C LYS A 218 -7.59 -3.35 21.10
N ILE A 219 -7.59 -3.57 19.78
CA ILE A 219 -6.66 -2.95 18.83
C ILE A 219 -7.44 -2.16 17.78
N ALA A 220 -6.86 -1.04 17.36
CA ALA A 220 -7.37 -0.16 16.32
C ALA A 220 -6.37 -0.13 15.19
N LYS A 221 -6.85 -0.25 13.95
CA LYS A 221 -6.06 0.03 12.77
C LYS A 221 -6.09 1.53 12.54
N VAL A 222 -4.91 2.15 12.47
CA VAL A 222 -4.77 3.59 12.27
C VAL A 222 -4.02 3.92 11.00
N HIS A 223 -4.43 5.01 10.37
CA HIS A 223 -3.70 5.67 9.31
C HIS A 223 -3.04 6.95 9.85
N TRP A 224 -1.74 7.10 9.62
CA TRP A 224 -0.96 8.25 10.05
C TRP A 224 -0.99 9.32 8.97
N TRP A 225 -1.35 10.55 9.35
CA TRP A 225 -1.47 11.66 8.40
C TRP A 225 -0.14 11.93 7.71
N TYR A 226 -0.19 12.13 6.39
CA TYR A 226 0.95 12.37 5.51
C TYR A 226 1.92 11.19 5.39
N TYR A 227 1.48 9.99 5.77
CA TYR A 227 2.15 8.74 5.46
C TYR A 227 1.26 7.91 4.52
N PRO A 228 1.83 7.15 3.59
CA PRO A 228 0.99 6.37 2.68
C PRO A 228 0.37 5.18 3.41
N ASP A 229 -0.55 4.48 2.73
CA ASP A 229 -1.30 3.39 3.33
C ASP A 229 -0.40 2.25 3.82
N SER A 230 0.78 2.07 3.22
CA SER A 230 1.79 1.13 3.73
C SER A 230 2.35 1.45 5.12
N TYR A 231 1.93 2.52 5.78
CA TYR A 231 2.31 2.82 7.16
C TYR A 231 1.14 2.65 8.14
N HIS A 232 -0.01 2.16 7.68
CA HIS A 232 -1.08 1.76 8.59
C HIS A 232 -0.54 0.78 9.63
N ASP A 233 -0.99 0.94 10.88
CA ASP A 233 -0.53 0.13 12.00
C ASP A 233 -1.70 -0.31 12.88
N TRP A 234 -1.53 -1.45 13.56
CA TRP A 234 -2.46 -1.95 14.56
C TRP A 234 -1.95 -1.60 15.95
N THR A 235 -2.55 -0.59 16.55
CA THR A 235 -2.17 -0.05 17.86
C THR A 235 -3.22 -0.38 18.91
N PRO A 236 -2.88 -0.51 20.20
CA PRO A 236 -3.88 -0.64 21.26
C PRO A 236 -4.91 0.49 21.17
N ALA A 237 -6.21 0.14 21.11
CA ALA A 237 -7.30 1.11 20.97
C ALA A 237 -7.32 2.13 22.12
N SER A 238 -6.80 1.76 23.30
CA SER A 238 -6.65 2.65 24.46
C SER A 238 -5.63 3.79 24.25
N LYS A 239 -4.80 3.75 23.20
CA LYS A 239 -3.80 4.78 22.87
C LYS A 239 -4.28 5.80 21.84
N ILE A 240 -5.43 5.55 21.22
CA ILE A 240 -6.00 6.39 20.17
C ILE A 240 -7.26 7.05 20.69
N SER A 241 -7.40 8.34 20.39
CA SER A 241 -8.61 9.09 20.69
C SER A 241 -9.59 8.96 19.51
N GLY A 242 -10.88 8.76 19.75
CA GLY A 242 -11.90 8.76 18.69
C GLY A 242 -12.24 7.41 18.07
N ALA A 243 -13.35 7.38 17.34
CA ALA A 243 -13.90 6.19 16.69
C ALA A 243 -13.38 6.01 15.26
N ALA A 244 -13.64 4.84 14.68
CA ALA A 244 -13.36 4.58 13.27
C ALA A 244 -14.12 5.60 12.37
N GLU A 245 -13.38 6.23 11.47
CA GLU A 245 -13.94 7.17 10.50
C GLU A 245 -14.35 6.40 9.23
N PRO A 246 -15.55 6.67 8.67
CA PRO A 246 -15.94 6.06 7.40
C PRO A 246 -15.04 6.58 6.27
N PRO A 247 -14.76 5.76 5.23
CA PRO A 247 -13.98 6.21 4.08
C PRO A 247 -14.69 7.35 3.37
N MET A 248 -13.92 8.34 2.88
CA MET A 248 -14.49 9.42 2.08
C MET A 248 -15.02 8.88 0.75
N ALA A 249 -16.14 9.42 0.29
CA ALA A 249 -16.61 9.14 -1.06
C ALA A 249 -15.60 9.70 -2.08
N THR A 250 -15.12 8.83 -2.98
CA THR A 250 -14.15 9.23 -4.01
C THR A 250 -14.76 10.29 -4.94
N PRO A 251 -14.24 11.53 -4.98
CA PRO A 251 -14.72 12.56 -5.88
C PRO A 251 -14.29 12.27 -7.32
N LYS A 252 -14.91 12.96 -8.28
CA LYS A 252 -14.49 12.89 -9.71
C LYS A 252 -13.10 13.48 -9.94
N LEU A 253 -12.73 14.48 -9.13
CA LEU A 253 -11.46 15.18 -9.19
C LEU A 253 -11.00 15.42 -7.75
N TRP A 254 -9.90 14.81 -7.36
CA TRP A 254 -9.21 15.14 -6.12
C TRP A 254 -8.53 16.50 -6.28
N LYS A 255 -8.71 17.37 -5.31
CA LYS A 255 -7.94 18.61 -5.21
C LYS A 255 -7.02 18.49 -4.03
N VAL A 256 -5.72 18.48 -4.29
CA VAL A 256 -4.72 18.21 -3.26
C VAL A 256 -3.56 19.19 -3.35
N HIS A 257 -2.94 19.51 -2.22
CA HIS A 257 -1.76 20.36 -2.15
C HIS A 257 -0.52 19.70 -2.78
N ALA A 258 0.44 20.52 -3.20
CA ALA A 258 1.67 20.06 -3.87
C ALA A 258 2.49 19.08 -3.03
N ARG A 259 2.39 19.15 -1.71
CA ARG A 259 2.94 18.17 -0.76
C ARG A 259 2.53 16.73 -1.08
N PHE A 260 1.34 16.47 -1.63
CA PHE A 260 0.90 15.13 -2.06
C PHE A 260 1.92 14.45 -3.00
N VAL A 261 2.40 15.21 -3.97
CA VAL A 261 3.38 14.73 -4.96
C VAL A 261 4.79 14.66 -4.36
N ARG A 262 5.16 15.60 -3.47
CA ARG A 262 6.48 15.55 -2.81
C ARG A 262 6.59 14.37 -1.85
N ASP A 263 5.54 14.08 -1.09
CA ASP A 263 5.50 12.94 -0.19
C ASP A 263 5.43 11.61 -0.98
N LEU A 264 4.76 11.57 -2.14
CA LEU A 264 4.87 10.45 -3.08
C LEU A 264 6.34 10.14 -3.40
N ASP A 265 7.12 11.15 -3.78
CA ASP A 265 8.53 10.93 -4.07
C ASP A 265 9.31 10.51 -2.84
N LYS A 266 9.03 11.10 -1.67
CA LYS A 266 9.68 10.74 -0.41
C LYS A 266 9.44 9.28 -0.04
N PHE A 267 8.20 8.80 -0.08
CA PHE A 267 7.85 7.45 0.37
C PHE A 267 7.89 6.39 -0.74
N ASN A 268 8.01 6.82 -1.99
CA ASN A 268 7.92 5.98 -3.19
C ASN A 268 6.58 5.23 -3.26
N GLU A 269 5.47 5.88 -2.92
CA GLU A 269 4.11 5.33 -2.93
C GLU A 269 3.11 6.44 -3.19
N TRP A 270 2.05 6.17 -3.95
CA TRP A 270 0.97 7.14 -4.10
C TRP A 270 0.24 7.33 -2.77
N MET A 271 0.17 8.59 -2.33
CA MET A 271 -0.29 8.97 -1.01
C MET A 271 -1.81 8.86 -0.87
N ASN A 272 -2.30 8.94 0.37
CA ASN A 272 -3.73 9.01 0.64
C ASN A 272 -4.24 10.43 0.39
N GLU A 273 -5.16 10.61 -0.55
CA GLU A 273 -5.62 11.93 -0.99
C GLU A 273 -6.29 12.74 0.13
N GLU A 274 -6.96 12.07 1.08
CA GLU A 274 -7.70 12.70 2.18
C GLU A 274 -6.80 13.56 3.09
N ASP A 275 -5.49 13.28 3.12
CA ASP A 275 -4.53 14.00 3.96
C ASP A 275 -4.14 15.36 3.38
N TYR A 276 -4.35 15.55 2.08
CA TYR A 276 -3.80 16.68 1.33
C TYR A 276 -4.88 17.60 0.75
N LEU A 277 -6.14 17.43 1.17
CA LEU A 277 -7.29 18.18 0.63
C LEU A 277 -7.19 19.69 0.90
N GLU A 278 -7.75 20.47 -0.04
CA GLU A 278 -8.03 21.92 0.09
C GLU A 278 -9.06 22.22 1.20
#